data_AF-A0A2N0REE9-F1
#
_entry.id   AF-A0A2N0REE9-F1
#
_cell.length_a   1.000
_cell.length_b   1.000
_cell.length_c   1.000
_cell.angle_alpha   90.00
_cell.angle_beta   90.00
_cell.angle_gamma   90.00
#
_symmetry.space_group_name_H-M   'P 1'
#
loop_
_entity.id
_entity.type
_entity.pdbx_description
1 polymer ?
#
loop_
_entity_poly.entity_id
_entity_poly.type
_entity_poly.pdbx_seq_one_letter_code
_entity_poly.pdbx_strand_id
1 'polypeptide(L)' 'MNKIKYLFKQIKDFSRYRLTKEQEEQELLIDKQELKECYKEYGLCKICNQPKTDSIYCRSCNSQYFKQNFKNWTSGNHD' A
#
# COMPACT_ATOMS: atom_id res chain seq x y z
N MET A 1 -15.51 2.85 -7.91
CA MET A 1 -14.90 1.99 -6.86
C MET A 1 -13.39 2.14 -6.90
N ASN A 2 -12.76 2.46 -5.77
CA ASN A 2 -11.32 2.77 -5.71
C ASN A 2 -10.50 1.48 -5.94
N LYS A 3 -9.74 1.39 -7.03
CA LYS A 3 -8.94 0.21 -7.44
C LYS A 3 -8.08 -0.34 -6.29
N ILE A 4 -7.57 0.55 -5.45
CA ILE A 4 -6.79 0.27 -4.23
C ILE A 4 -7.61 -0.48 -3.15
N LYS A 5 -8.86 -0.07 -2.89
CA LYS A 5 -9.71 -0.74 -1.89
C LYS A 5 -10.06 -2.17 -2.32
N TYR A 6 -10.25 -2.37 -3.63
CA TYR A 6 -10.51 -3.69 -4.20
C TYR A 6 -9.31 -4.63 -4.06
N LEU A 7 -8.08 -4.11 -4.24
CA LEU A 7 -6.83 -4.88 -4.04
C LEU A 7 -6.68 -5.38 -2.60
N PHE A 8 -6.97 -4.55 -1.59
CA PHE A 8 -6.86 -4.97 -0.18
C PHE A 8 -7.88 -6.03 0.24
N LYS A 9 -9.07 -6.02 -0.36
CA LYS A 9 -10.08 -7.07 -0.15
C LYS A 9 -9.55 -8.42 -0.66
N GLN A 10 -8.95 -8.43 -1.84
CA GLN A 10 -8.36 -9.65 -2.41
C GLN A 10 -7.16 -10.19 -1.63
N ILE A 11 -6.40 -9.35 -0.90
CA ILE A 11 -5.28 -9.80 -0.06
C ILE A 11 -5.77 -10.56 1.18
N LYS A 12 -6.92 -10.18 1.75
CA LYS A 12 -7.51 -10.88 2.91
C LYS A 12 -8.02 -12.28 2.57
N ASP A 13 -8.53 -12.47 1.35
CA ASP A 13 -9.17 -13.73 0.92
C ASP A 13 -8.17 -14.72 0.28
N PHE A 14 -6.88 -14.39 0.27
CA PHE A 14 -5.85 -15.15 -0.42
C PHE A 14 -5.32 -16.33 0.42
N SER A 15 -5.80 -17.54 0.15
CA SER A 15 -5.25 -18.78 0.71
C SER A 15 -3.87 -19.09 0.12
N ARG A 16 -2.90 -19.38 0.99
CA ARG A 16 -1.43 -19.34 0.81
C ARG A 16 -0.83 -20.15 -0.38
N TYR A 17 -1.59 -21.01 -1.09
CA TYR A 17 -0.99 -22.12 -1.84
C TYR A 17 -1.41 -22.35 -3.32
N ARG A 18 -2.22 -21.52 -3.98
CA ARG A 18 -2.48 -21.75 -5.43
C ARG A 18 -2.60 -20.46 -6.23
N LEU A 19 -1.65 -20.23 -7.13
CA LEU A 19 -1.82 -19.44 -8.35
C LEU A 19 -1.10 -20.11 -9.52
N THR A 20 -1.69 -20.02 -10.71
CA THR A 20 -1.11 -20.50 -11.96
C THR A 20 -1.27 -19.48 -13.08
N LYS A 21 -0.13 -19.24 -13.73
CA LYS A 21 0.20 -18.99 -15.15
C LYS A 21 -0.51 -17.90 -15.97
N GLU A 22 -1.67 -17.41 -15.62
CA GLU A 22 -2.41 -16.47 -16.50
C GLU A 22 -2.58 -15.07 -15.93
N GLN A 23 -2.02 -14.75 -14.77
CA GLN A 23 -2.04 -13.37 -14.30
C GLN A 23 -0.99 -12.63 -15.17
N GLU A 24 -1.05 -11.38 -15.59
CA GLU A 24 -1.32 -10.16 -14.82
C GLU A 24 -0.47 -10.09 -13.53
N GLU A 25 0.56 -10.95 -13.52
CA GLU A 25 1.41 -11.53 -12.47
C GLU A 25 2.79 -10.83 -12.41
N GLN A 26 2.98 -9.60 -12.92
CA GLN A 26 4.33 -8.98 -12.84
C GLN A 26 4.38 -7.64 -12.11
N GLU A 27 3.87 -6.51 -12.62
CA GLU A 27 3.93 -5.25 -11.83
C GLU A 27 2.99 -5.26 -10.62
N LEU A 28 1.73 -5.67 -10.80
CA LEU A 28 0.77 -5.83 -9.71
C LEU A 28 1.17 -6.96 -8.75
N LEU A 29 2.05 -7.85 -9.20
CA LEU A 29 2.52 -8.99 -8.42
C LEU A 29 3.80 -8.65 -7.66
N ILE A 30 4.69 -7.80 -8.18
CA ILE A 30 5.76 -7.17 -7.39
C ILE A 30 5.12 -6.38 -6.25
N ASP A 31 4.15 -5.51 -6.56
CA ASP A 31 3.42 -4.76 -5.54
C ASP A 31 2.65 -5.68 -4.58
N LYS A 32 1.95 -6.72 -5.06
CA LYS A 32 1.24 -7.68 -4.17
C LYS A 32 2.19 -8.56 -3.37
N GLN A 33 3.33 -8.95 -3.93
CA GLN A 33 4.32 -9.82 -3.28
C GLN A 33 5.06 -9.04 -2.21
N GLU A 34 5.54 -7.84 -2.54
CA GLU A 34 6.17 -6.91 -1.59
C GLU A 34 5.18 -6.54 -0.48
N LEU A 35 3.90 -6.25 -0.81
CA LEU A 35 2.86 -6.00 0.20
C LEU A 35 2.55 -7.22 1.08
N LYS A 36 2.61 -8.44 0.52
CA LYS A 36 2.43 -9.69 1.28
C LYS A 36 3.59 -9.93 2.22
N GLU A 37 4.83 -9.68 1.78
CA GLU A 37 6.05 -9.78 2.59
C GLU A 37 6.03 -8.73 3.70
N CYS A 38 5.75 -7.48 3.35
CA CYS A 38 5.51 -6.37 4.28
C CYS A 38 4.45 -6.70 5.34
N TYR A 39 3.33 -7.33 4.94
CA TYR A 39 2.31 -7.76 5.89
C TYR A 39 2.81 -8.85 6.84
N LYS A 40 3.55 -9.85 6.33
CA LYS A 40 4.11 -10.92 7.16
C LYS A 40 5.15 -10.40 8.15
N GLU A 41 5.98 -9.46 7.73
CA GLU A 41 7.09 -8.93 8.53
C GLU A 41 6.64 -7.86 9.51
N TYR A 42 5.84 -6.90 9.06
CA TYR A 42 5.50 -5.71 9.84
C TYR A 42 4.04 -5.66 10.30
N GLY A 43 3.14 -6.43 9.69
CA GLY A 43 1.72 -6.44 9.99
C GLY A 43 0.96 -5.24 9.40
N LEU A 44 -0.27 -5.02 9.88
CA LEU A 44 -1.12 -3.92 9.41
C LEU A 44 -0.89 -2.63 10.18
N CYS A 45 -1.06 -1.51 9.49
CA CYS A 45 -1.18 -0.21 10.11
C CYS A 45 -2.51 -0.12 10.88
N LYS A 46 -2.47 0.32 12.14
CA LYS A 46 -3.66 0.47 13.00
C LYS A 46 -4.62 1.58 12.55
N ILE A 47 -4.15 2.50 11.70
CA ILE A 47 -4.93 3.66 11.24
C ILE A 47 -5.71 3.29 9.98
N CYS A 48 -5.03 2.76 8.96
CA CYS A 48 -5.62 2.54 7.63
C CYS A 48 -5.85 1.06 7.29
N ASN A 49 -5.42 0.11 8.14
CA ASN A 49 -5.53 -1.33 7.94
C ASN A 49 -4.86 -1.86 6.67
N GLN A 50 -3.85 -1.16 6.15
CA GLN A 50 -3.01 -1.62 5.06
C GLN A 50 -1.67 -2.14 5.60
N PRO A 51 -0.97 -3.05 4.88
CA PRO A 51 0.37 -3.50 5.25
C PRO A 51 1.30 -2.30 5.47
N LYS A 52 2.06 -2.32 6.56
CA LYS A 52 3.13 -1.36 6.76
C LYS A 52 4.32 -1.76 5.90
N THR A 53 5.09 -0.77 5.43
CA THR A 53 6.33 -1.05 4.68
C THR A 53 7.56 -1.10 5.58
N ASP A 54 7.39 -0.83 6.88
CA ASP A 54 8.39 -1.01 7.94
C ASP A 54 7.68 -1.18 9.30
N SER A 55 8.41 -1.58 10.34
CA SER A 55 7.93 -1.69 11.73
C SER A 55 7.14 -0.48 12.22
N ILE A 56 7.52 0.74 11.83
CA ILE A 56 6.87 2.00 12.25
C ILE A 56 6.19 2.71 11.07
N TYR A 57 6.68 2.53 9.84
CA TYR A 57 6.27 3.34 8.71
C TYR A 57 5.11 2.74 7.88
N CYS A 58 4.07 3.55 7.64
CA CYS A 58 2.98 3.22 6.72
C CYS A 58 2.98 4.16 5.51
N ARG A 59 3.44 3.64 4.35
CA ARG A 59 3.48 4.37 3.07
C ARG A 59 2.15 5.05 2.73
N SER A 60 1.04 4.37 2.94
CA SER A 60 -0.29 4.89 2.60
C SER A 60 -0.75 6.03 3.49
N CYS A 61 -0.52 5.95 4.81
CA CYS A 61 -0.84 7.06 5.73
C CYS A 61 0.00 8.30 5.41
N ASN A 62 1.31 8.10 5.16
CA ASN A 62 2.20 9.20 4.82
C ASN A 62 1.86 9.82 3.47
N SER A 63 1.54 9.02 2.45
CA SER A 63 1.07 9.55 1.16
C SER A 63 -0.19 10.42 1.32
N GLN A 64 -1.14 9.99 2.16
CA GLN A 64 -2.34 10.78 2.45
C GLN A 64 -2.01 12.08 3.18
N TYR A 65 -1.13 12.03 4.18
CA TYR A 65 -0.67 13.20 4.90
C TYR A 65 0.01 14.23 3.97
N PHE A 66 0.93 13.78 3.12
CA PHE A 66 1.60 14.66 2.16
C PHE A 66 0.63 15.25 1.13
N LYS A 67 -0.32 14.45 0.61
CA LYS A 67 -1.36 14.97 -0.31
C LYS A 67 -2.22 16.06 0.33
N GLN A 68 -2.52 15.96 1.62
CA GLN A 68 -3.28 16.98 2.34
C GLN A 68 -2.44 18.25 2.54
N ASN A 69 -1.18 18.10 2.93
CA ASN A 69 -0.29 19.23 3.19
C ASN A 69 0.22 19.91 1.91
N PHE A 70 0.22 19.22 0.77
CA PHE A 70 0.58 19.80 -0.52
C PHE A 70 -0.29 21.01 -0.88
N LYS A 71 -1.57 21.00 -0.49
CA LYS A 71 -2.48 22.16 -0.68
C LYS A 71 -2.07 23.39 0.13
N ASN A 72 -1.35 23.18 1.23
CA ASN A 72 -0.89 24.23 2.13
C ASN A 72 0.57 24.62 1.84
N TRP A 73 1.20 24.02 0.82
CA TRP A 73 2.58 24.33 0.47
C TRP A 73 2.63 25.60 -0.38
N THR A 74 3.08 26.70 0.21
CA THR A 74 3.56 27.89 -0.51
C THR A 74 5.07 27.80 -0.67
N SER A 75 5.60 27.93 -1.89
CA SER A 75 7.02 27.73 -2.19
C SER A 75 7.94 28.69 -1.43
N GLY A 76 7.43 29.81 -0.91
CA GLY A 76 8.16 30.76 -0.07
C GLY A 76 9.40 31.38 -0.72
N ASN A 77 9.75 30.97 -1.94
CA ASN A 77 10.75 31.62 -2.78
C ASN A 77 10.19 32.96 -3.20
N HIS A 78 10.51 33.97 -2.40
CA HIS A 78 10.54 35.35 -2.83
C HIS A 78 11.89 35.58 -3.51
N ASP A 79 11.85 35.93 -4.81
CA ASP A 79 13.01 36.45 -5.54
C ASP A 79 13.44 37.82 -5.00
#